data_AF-A0A373CN78-F1
#
_entry.id   AF-A0A373CN78-F1
#
_cell.length_a   1.000
_cell.length_b   1.000
_cell.length_c   1.000
_cell.angle_alpha   90.00
_cell.angle_beta   90.00
_cell.angle_gamma   90.00
#
_symmetry.space_group_name_H-M   'P 1'
#
loop_
_entity.id
_entity.type
_entity.pdbx_description
1 polymer ?
#
loop_
_entity_poly.entity_id
_entity_poly.type
_entity_poly.pdbx_seq_one_letter_code
_entity_poly.pdbx_strand_id
1 'polypeptide(L)'
;MRNNEKLHIIKHVRYRESDRTGEESFMKYDLEHYGQYLAECEKSKNTIEKYLRDVRTFLIFSGERELSKEIILEYKKLLIEEYRTSSVNSMLIAVNGYLSWIGRDDLRVRVCRMQRLIFREEERELTREECQRLLMTANRENRGRLFCILQTIAGTGMRIGELKYLTAETLEERKIRIDFKGKVRIILIPRSLLIILKDYCRKHKIKEGSIFRSRNGR
;
A
#
# COMPACT_ATOMS: atom_id res chain seq x y z
N MET A 1 26.74 -19.30 -6.34
CA MET A 1 27.33 -18.05 -5.81
C MET A 1 26.52 -17.39 -4.66
N ARG A 2 25.47 -17.99 -4.08
CA ARG A 2 24.55 -17.34 -3.10
C ARG A 2 24.84 -17.61 -1.60
N ASN A 3 25.91 -18.32 -1.25
CA ASN A 3 26.21 -18.64 0.15
C ASN A 3 27.17 -17.64 0.81
N ASN A 4 28.08 -17.02 0.06
CA ASN A 4 29.05 -16.10 0.64
C ASN A 4 28.45 -14.74 1.02
N GLU A 5 27.46 -14.24 0.29
CA GLU A 5 26.77 -12.97 0.61
C GLU A 5 25.93 -13.08 1.88
N LYS A 6 25.19 -14.18 2.05
CA LYS A 6 24.48 -14.48 3.31
C LYS A 6 25.43 -14.60 4.49
N LEU A 7 26.59 -15.23 4.29
CA LEU A 7 27.60 -15.36 5.35
C LEU A 7 28.23 -14.00 5.71
N HIS A 8 28.37 -13.09 4.73
CA HIS A 8 28.83 -11.72 4.96
C HIS A 8 27.82 -10.95 5.81
N ILE A 9 26.53 -11.00 5.47
CA ILE A 9 25.43 -10.36 6.24
C ILE A 9 25.39 -10.92 7.67
N ILE A 10 25.46 -12.24 7.83
CA ILE A 10 25.45 -12.89 9.16
C ILE A 10 26.69 -12.52 10.00
N LYS A 11 27.87 -12.37 9.38
CA LYS A 11 29.08 -11.91 10.07
C LYS A 11 29.01 -10.44 10.49
N HIS A 12 28.30 -9.60 9.74
CA HIS A 12 28.15 -8.17 10.05
C HIS A 12 27.14 -7.91 11.18
N VAL A 13 26.15 -8.79 11.39
CA VAL A 13 25.25 -8.71 12.55
C VAL A 13 25.98 -8.95 13.89
N ARG A 14 27.16 -9.59 13.87
CA ARG A 14 27.93 -9.92 15.08
C ARG A 14 28.94 -8.86 15.55
N TYR A 15 29.21 -7.83 14.75
CA TYR A 15 30.15 -6.76 15.13
C TYR A 15 29.50 -5.40 14.90
N ARG A 16 28.83 -4.88 15.93
CA ARG A 16 28.51 -3.45 16.05
C ARG A 16 29.72 -2.75 16.64
N GLU A 17 30.66 -2.33 15.79
CA GLU A 17 31.69 -1.38 16.20
C GLU A 17 31.27 0.06 15.85
N SER A 18 31.55 0.94 16.81
CA SER A 18 31.06 2.30 16.95
C SER A 18 31.78 3.30 16.05
N ASP A 19 31.05 3.96 15.15
CA ASP A 19 31.35 5.32 14.71
C ASP A 19 30.09 6.03 14.16
N ARG A 20 29.85 7.30 14.53
CA ARG A 20 28.61 8.04 14.19
C ARG A 20 28.39 8.23 12.67
N THR A 21 29.47 8.20 11.89
CA THR A 21 29.45 8.23 10.42
C THR A 21 29.26 6.84 9.79
N GLY A 22 29.58 5.77 10.52
CA GLY A 22 29.40 4.37 10.11
C GLY A 22 27.96 3.88 10.23
N GLU A 23 27.21 4.34 11.25
CA GLU A 23 25.83 3.89 11.51
C GLU A 23 24.84 4.28 10.40
N GLU A 24 24.91 5.52 9.90
CA GLU A 24 24.07 5.95 8.78
C GLU A 24 24.38 5.18 7.50
N SER A 25 25.66 4.86 7.29
CA SER A 25 26.13 4.08 6.14
C SER A 25 25.70 2.61 6.23
N PHE A 26 25.80 1.99 7.41
CA PHE A 26 25.45 0.61 7.67
C PHE A 26 23.93 0.37 7.60
N MET A 27 23.13 1.21 8.28
CA MET A 27 21.67 1.12 8.23
C MET A 27 21.15 1.33 6.80
N LYS A 28 21.82 2.20 6.02
CA LYS A 28 21.50 2.40 4.61
C LYS A 28 21.79 1.15 3.77
N TYR A 29 22.94 0.51 3.99
CA TYR A 29 23.33 -0.71 3.30
C TYR A 29 22.35 -1.87 3.55
N ASP A 30 22.00 -2.13 4.82
CA ASP A 30 21.07 -3.20 5.19
C ASP A 30 19.67 -2.99 4.61
N LEU A 31 19.16 -1.75 4.66
CA LEU A 31 17.85 -1.43 4.09
C LEU A 31 17.83 -1.52 2.57
N GLU A 32 18.93 -1.21 1.89
CA GLU A 32 19.04 -1.37 0.44
C GLU A 32 19.00 -2.84 0.03
N HIS A 33 19.78 -3.70 0.68
CA HIS A 33 19.79 -5.14 0.40
C HIS A 33 18.49 -5.81 0.79
N TYR A 34 17.90 -5.43 1.92
CA TYR A 34 16.57 -5.90 2.29
C TYR A 34 15.50 -5.44 1.28
N GLY A 35 15.63 -4.22 0.74
CA GLY A 35 14.77 -3.71 -0.33
C GLY A 35 14.85 -4.55 -1.60
N GLN A 36 16.06 -4.95 -2.01
CA GLN A 36 16.27 -5.85 -3.14
C GLN A 36 15.66 -7.23 -2.88
N TYR A 37 15.90 -7.82 -1.70
CA TYR A 37 15.28 -9.08 -1.30
C TYR A 37 13.75 -9.02 -1.34
N LEU A 38 13.13 -7.92 -0.90
CA LEU A 38 11.68 -7.76 -0.97
C LEU A 38 11.18 -7.68 -2.43
N ALA A 39 11.96 -7.10 -3.34
CA ALA A 39 11.65 -7.07 -4.77
C ALA A 39 11.74 -8.48 -5.40
N GLU A 40 12.75 -9.27 -5.04
CA GLU A 40 12.87 -10.68 -5.44
C GLU A 40 11.71 -11.53 -4.90
N CYS A 41 11.19 -11.18 -3.72
CA CYS A 41 9.97 -11.76 -3.15
C CYS A 41 8.66 -11.22 -3.77
N GLU A 42 8.75 -10.54 -4.92
CA GLU A 42 7.63 -9.99 -5.69
C GLU A 42 6.72 -9.04 -4.91
N LYS A 43 7.27 -8.32 -3.92
CA LYS A 43 6.49 -7.30 -3.18
C LYS A 43 6.27 -6.07 -4.06
N SER A 44 5.08 -5.48 -3.94
CA SER A 44 4.78 -4.22 -4.64
C SER A 44 5.64 -3.07 -4.11
N LYS A 45 5.95 -2.08 -4.95
CA LYS A 45 6.74 -0.88 -4.57
C LYS A 45 6.24 -0.23 -3.28
N ASN A 46 4.92 -0.02 -3.16
CA ASN A 46 4.32 0.55 -1.94
C ASN A 46 4.54 -0.34 -0.70
N THR A 47 4.53 -1.65 -0.86
CA THR A 47 4.82 -2.59 0.23
C THR A 47 6.29 -2.53 0.63
N ILE A 48 7.20 -2.48 -0.35
CA ILE A 48 8.64 -2.35 -0.12
C ILE A 48 8.92 -1.06 0.64
N GLU A 49 8.49 0.10 0.12
CA GLU A 49 8.69 1.41 0.75
C GLU A 49 8.14 1.46 2.18
N LYS A 50 6.95 0.89 2.39
CA LYS A 50 6.36 0.79 3.72
C LYS A 50 7.22 -0.07 4.65
N TYR A 51 7.62 -1.26 4.21
CA TYR A 51 8.38 -2.18 5.04
C TYR A 51 9.75 -1.60 5.40
N LEU A 52 10.44 -0.98 4.44
CA LEU A 52 11.70 -0.27 4.70
C LEU A 52 11.52 0.85 5.72
N ARG A 53 10.43 1.63 5.62
CA ARG A 53 10.13 2.68 6.60
C ARG A 53 9.91 2.11 8.00
N ASP A 54 9.07 1.08 8.14
CA ASP A 54 8.75 0.48 9.43
C ASP A 54 9.98 -0.20 10.06
N VAL A 55 10.78 -0.89 9.25
CA VAL A 55 12.05 -1.51 9.70
C VAL A 55 13.06 -0.45 10.11
N ARG A 56 13.18 0.64 9.35
CA ARG A 56 14.03 1.77 9.74
C ARG A 56 13.62 2.34 11.10
N THR A 57 12.33 2.56 11.33
CA THR A 57 11.82 3.02 12.62
C THR A 57 12.17 2.05 13.75
N PHE A 58 12.05 0.74 13.51
CA PHE A 58 12.45 -0.28 14.47
C PHE A 58 13.97 -0.26 14.74
N LEU A 59 14.81 -0.15 13.71
CA LEU A 59 16.26 -0.10 13.87
C LEU A 59 16.69 1.13 14.68
N ILE A 60 16.10 2.30 14.39
CA ILE A 60 16.29 3.52 15.19
C ILE A 60 15.89 3.30 16.64
N PHE A 61 14.74 2.67 16.90
CA PHE A 61 14.31 2.33 18.27
C PHE A 61 15.28 1.38 18.97
N SER A 62 15.80 0.37 18.26
CA SER A 62 16.73 -0.60 18.84
C SER A 62 18.07 0.05 19.22
N GLY A 63 18.50 1.06 18.46
CA GLY A 63 19.81 1.70 18.62
C GLY A 63 20.95 0.67 18.60
N GLU A 64 21.94 0.89 19.45
CA GLU A 64 23.11 0.02 19.60
C GLU A 64 22.85 -1.27 20.39
N ARG A 65 21.66 -1.46 20.98
CA ARG A 65 21.32 -2.62 21.82
C ARG A 65 21.23 -3.92 21.03
N GLU A 66 21.94 -4.96 21.47
CA GLU A 66 21.91 -6.28 20.82
C GLU A 66 20.48 -6.80 20.65
N LEU A 67 20.13 -7.27 19.45
CA LEU A 67 18.79 -7.75 19.17
C LEU A 67 18.46 -8.98 20.01
N SER A 68 17.54 -8.79 20.95
CA SER A 68 17.00 -9.82 21.84
C SER A 68 15.47 -9.86 21.75
N LYS A 69 14.86 -10.92 22.29
CA LYS A 69 13.40 -11.09 22.26
C LYS A 69 12.70 -9.97 23.04
N GLU A 70 13.35 -9.53 24.11
CA GLU A 70 12.90 -8.50 25.04
C GLU A 70 12.74 -7.17 24.31
N ILE A 71 13.73 -6.78 23.48
CA ILE A 71 13.66 -5.54 22.68
C ILE A 71 12.49 -5.57 21.71
N ILE A 72 12.24 -6.71 21.04
CA ILE A 72 11.10 -6.80 20.10
C ILE A 72 9.77 -6.72 20.84
N LEU A 73 9.67 -7.30 22.03
CA LEU A 73 8.48 -7.22 22.87
C LEU A 73 8.26 -5.82 23.44
N GLU A 74 9.33 -5.12 23.83
CA GLU A 74 9.29 -3.71 24.24
C GLU A 74 8.78 -2.84 23.09
N TYR A 75 9.36 -2.99 21.90
CA TYR A 75 8.90 -2.27 20.71
C TYR A 75 7.43 -2.54 20.40
N LYS A 76 7.00 -3.81 20.51
CA LYS A 76 5.59 -4.18 20.31
C LYS A 76 4.66 -3.48 21.31
N LYS A 77 5.05 -3.36 22.59
CA LYS A 77 4.24 -2.65 23.60
C LYS A 77 4.08 -1.18 23.23
N LEU A 78 5.18 -0.51 22.89
CA LEU A 78 5.17 0.88 22.42
C LEU A 78 4.24 1.06 21.21
N LEU A 79 4.30 0.16 20.22
CA LEU A 79 3.41 0.23 19.06
C LEU A 79 1.93 0.10 19.44
N ILE A 80 1.59 -0.74 20.42
CA ILE A 80 0.20 -0.96 20.87
C ILE A 80 -0.36 0.29 21.56
N GLU A 81 0.47 1.01 22.30
CA GLU A 81 0.09 2.25 22.99
C GLU A 81 -0.20 3.38 22.00
N GLU A 82 0.59 3.47 20.93
CA GLU A 82 0.56 4.60 19.99
C GLU A 82 -0.35 4.39 18.76
N TYR A 83 -0.56 3.14 18.33
CA TYR A 83 -1.19 2.86 17.04
C TYR A 83 -2.38 1.91 17.11
N ARG A 84 -3.28 2.07 16.13
CA ARG A 84 -4.35 1.09 15.89
C ARG A 84 -3.77 -0.30 15.60
N THR A 85 -4.45 -1.34 16.06
CA THR A 85 -3.99 -2.74 15.96
C THR A 85 -3.64 -3.18 14.53
N SER A 86 -4.35 -2.67 13.51
CA SER A 86 -4.05 -2.96 12.11
C SER A 86 -2.70 -2.37 11.66
N SER A 87 -2.36 -1.17 12.14
CA SER A 87 -1.05 -0.54 11.92
C SER A 87 0.04 -1.31 12.65
N VAL A 88 -0.17 -1.61 13.94
CA VAL A 88 0.76 -2.43 14.75
C VAL A 88 1.09 -3.73 14.04
N ASN A 89 0.05 -4.47 13.61
CA ASN A 89 0.24 -5.73 12.90
C ASN A 89 1.04 -5.55 11.61
N SER A 90 0.77 -4.50 10.84
CA SER A 90 1.49 -4.24 9.60
C SER A 90 2.96 -3.89 9.83
N MET A 91 3.27 -3.13 10.90
CA MET A 91 4.64 -2.80 11.30
C MET A 91 5.37 -4.04 11.82
N LEU A 92 4.74 -4.84 12.69
CA LEU A 92 5.30 -6.10 13.19
C LEU A 92 5.55 -7.11 12.07
N ILE A 93 4.72 -7.15 11.02
CA ILE A 93 4.97 -7.99 9.84
C ILE A 93 6.24 -7.53 9.11
N ALA A 94 6.44 -6.22 8.94
CA ALA A 94 7.65 -5.69 8.31
C ALA A 94 8.91 -6.04 9.12
N VAL A 95 8.86 -5.84 10.44
CA VAL A 95 9.95 -6.18 11.37
C VAL A 95 10.23 -7.68 11.40
N ASN A 96 9.20 -8.52 11.51
CA ASN A 96 9.37 -9.97 11.46
C ASN A 96 9.97 -10.43 10.13
N GLY A 97 9.59 -9.82 9.01
CA GLY A 97 10.17 -10.11 7.71
C GLY A 97 11.66 -9.78 7.65
N TYR A 98 12.07 -8.67 8.26
CA TYR A 98 13.47 -8.28 8.38
C TYR A 98 14.25 -9.24 9.27
N LEU A 99 13.68 -9.61 10.43
CA LEU A 99 14.28 -10.59 11.35
C LEU A 99 14.51 -11.94 10.66
N SER A 100 13.55 -12.43 9.87
CA SER A 100 13.74 -13.63 9.05
C SER A 100 14.85 -13.46 8.02
N TRP A 101 14.94 -12.29 7.36
CA TRP A 101 15.96 -12.03 6.35
C TRP A 101 17.39 -12.05 6.91
N ILE A 102 17.61 -11.48 8.10
CA ILE A 102 18.91 -11.56 8.81
C ILE A 102 19.15 -12.89 9.51
N GLY A 103 18.25 -13.88 9.36
CA GLY A 103 18.39 -15.20 9.97
C GLY A 103 18.08 -15.28 11.46
N ARG A 104 17.34 -14.30 12.01
CA ARG A 104 16.91 -14.22 13.42
C ARG A 104 15.43 -14.55 13.59
N ASP A 105 15.00 -15.68 13.03
CA ASP A 105 13.62 -16.15 13.17
C ASP A 105 13.21 -16.41 14.63
N ASP A 106 14.19 -16.71 15.49
CA ASP A 106 14.04 -16.86 16.95
C ASP A 106 13.42 -15.61 17.61
N LEU A 107 13.71 -14.42 17.07
CA LEU A 107 13.26 -13.16 17.63
C LEU A 107 11.85 -12.75 17.24
N ARG A 108 11.25 -13.38 16.22
CA ARG A 108 9.94 -12.98 15.68
C ARG A 108 8.81 -13.03 16.71
N VAL A 109 7.99 -11.99 16.76
CA VAL A 109 6.86 -11.92 17.68
C VAL A 109 5.55 -12.17 16.96
N ARG A 110 4.57 -12.72 17.69
CA ARG A 110 3.21 -12.84 17.16
C ARG A 110 2.60 -11.45 16.99
N VAL A 111 1.91 -11.24 15.88
CA VAL A 111 1.04 -10.09 15.68
C VAL A 111 -0.14 -10.12 16.66
N CYS A 112 -0.76 -8.98 16.90
CA CYS A 112 -1.97 -8.91 17.73
C CYS A 112 -3.11 -9.65 17.04
N ARG A 113 -3.79 -10.55 17.77
CA ARG A 113 -4.96 -11.26 17.24
C ARG A 113 -6.07 -10.24 17.02
N MET A 114 -6.55 -10.16 15.78
CA MET A 114 -7.72 -9.36 15.42
C MET A 114 -8.80 -10.31 14.95
N GLN A 115 -9.97 -10.23 15.57
CA GLN A 115 -11.16 -10.82 14.98
C GLN A 115 -11.54 -9.94 13.78
N ARG A 116 -11.48 -10.53 12.58
CA ARG A 116 -11.97 -9.82 11.39
C ARG A 116 -13.48 -9.72 11.53
N LEU A 117 -13.98 -8.51 11.73
CA LEU A 117 -15.38 -8.19 11.47
C LEU A 117 -15.56 -8.32 9.95
N ILE A 118 -16.18 -9.44 9.54
CA ILE A 118 -16.47 -9.73 8.13
C ILE A 118 -17.62 -8.82 7.65
N PHE A 119 -18.42 -8.33 8.59
CA PHE A 119 -19.56 -7.45 8.35
C PHE A 119 -19.20 -6.03 8.73
N ARG A 120 -19.58 -5.09 7.86
CA ARG A 120 -19.67 -3.68 8.22
C ARG A 120 -20.99 -3.47 8.92
N GLU A 121 -20.98 -2.65 9.96
CA GLU A 121 -22.19 -2.07 10.53
C GLU A 121 -22.98 -1.37 9.41
N GLU A 122 -24.28 -1.65 9.31
CA GLU A 122 -25.17 -1.13 8.25
C GLU A 122 -25.17 0.40 8.25
N GLU A 123 -25.01 1.03 9.42
CA GLU A 123 -24.89 2.48 9.59
C GLU A 123 -23.65 3.08 8.91
N ARG A 124 -22.70 2.25 8.49
CA ARG A 124 -21.49 2.67 7.74
C ARG A 124 -21.58 2.39 6.24
N GLU A 125 -22.69 1.83 5.78
CA GLU A 125 -22.97 1.64 4.37
C GLU A 125 -23.66 2.87 3.79
N LEU A 126 -23.19 3.33 2.63
CA LEU A 126 -23.79 4.49 1.96
C LEU A 126 -25.13 4.08 1.36
N THR A 127 -26.21 4.73 1.77
CA THR A 127 -27.52 4.51 1.14
C THR A 127 -27.54 5.07 -0.28
N ARG A 128 -28.55 4.67 -1.05
CA ARG A 128 -28.75 5.19 -2.41
C ARG A 128 -28.97 6.72 -2.38
N GLU A 129 -29.74 7.19 -1.41
CA GLU A 129 -30.07 8.60 -1.21
C GLU A 129 -28.82 9.40 -0.83
N GLU A 130 -27.95 8.84 0.02
CA GLU A 130 -26.66 9.43 0.37
C GLU A 130 -25.73 9.53 -0.83
N CYS A 131 -25.63 8.47 -1.62
CA CYS A 131 -24.86 8.46 -2.85
C CYS A 131 -25.37 9.55 -3.83
N GLN A 132 -26.69 9.66 -3.98
CA GLN A 132 -27.30 10.69 -4.82
C GLN A 132 -27.01 12.10 -4.30
N ARG A 133 -27.05 12.34 -2.99
CA ARG A 133 -26.68 13.63 -2.38
C ARG A 133 -25.22 14.00 -2.66
N LEU A 134 -24.30 13.05 -2.59
CA LEU A 134 -22.89 13.26 -2.93
C LEU A 134 -22.71 13.68 -4.39
N LEU A 135 -23.40 13.00 -5.30
CA LEU A 135 -23.38 13.32 -6.74
C LEU A 135 -23.96 14.70 -7.03
N MET A 136 -25.12 15.02 -6.47
CA MET A 136 -25.74 16.34 -6.62
C MET A 136 -24.83 17.45 -6.08
N THR A 137 -24.16 17.22 -4.95
CA THR A 137 -23.23 18.18 -4.35
C THR A 137 -21.99 18.37 -5.21
N ALA A 138 -21.39 17.29 -5.72
CA ALA A 138 -20.25 17.38 -6.64
C ALA A 138 -20.61 18.14 -7.93
N ASN A 139 -21.83 17.97 -8.44
CA ASN A 139 -22.32 18.72 -9.60
C ASN A 139 -22.54 20.20 -9.27
N ARG A 140 -23.22 20.52 -8.16
CA ARG A 140 -23.50 21.90 -7.73
C ARG A 140 -22.21 22.70 -7.47
N GLU A 141 -21.19 22.06 -6.92
CA GLU A 141 -19.88 22.67 -6.68
C GLU A 141 -18.97 22.67 -7.92
N ASN A 142 -19.48 22.35 -9.10
CA ASN A 142 -18.72 22.27 -10.35
C ASN A 142 -17.48 21.35 -10.28
N ARG A 143 -17.51 20.33 -9.41
CA ARG A 143 -16.46 19.32 -9.26
C ARG A 143 -16.68 18.18 -10.23
N GLY A 144 -16.71 18.47 -11.53
CA GLY A 144 -17.06 17.50 -12.60
C GLY A 144 -16.22 16.21 -12.59
N ARG A 145 -14.91 16.31 -12.28
CA ARG A 145 -14.04 15.14 -12.10
C ARG A 145 -14.51 14.24 -10.95
N LEU A 146 -14.81 14.83 -9.79
CA LEU A 146 -15.28 14.09 -8.61
C LEU A 146 -16.63 13.44 -8.89
N PHE A 147 -17.55 14.15 -9.55
CA PHE A 147 -18.83 13.60 -10.00
C PHE A 147 -18.65 12.33 -10.84
N CYS A 148 -17.78 12.38 -11.85
CA CYS A 148 -17.53 11.22 -12.72
C CYS A 148 -16.85 10.05 -11.98
N ILE A 149 -15.94 10.34 -11.05
CA ILE A 149 -15.30 9.32 -10.21
C ILE A 149 -16.34 8.61 -9.33
N LEU A 150 -17.19 9.38 -8.65
CA LEU A 150 -18.25 8.83 -7.79
C LEU A 150 -19.23 7.96 -8.60
N GLN A 151 -19.68 8.45 -9.76
CA GLN A 151 -20.54 7.67 -10.66
C GLN A 151 -19.88 6.38 -11.12
N THR A 152 -18.59 6.42 -11.42
CA THR A 152 -17.85 5.23 -11.85
C THR A 152 -17.80 4.21 -10.72
N ILE A 153 -17.38 4.61 -9.51
CA ILE A 153 -17.26 3.69 -8.37
C ILE A 153 -18.63 3.10 -8.01
N ALA A 154 -19.66 3.94 -7.87
CA ALA A 154 -20.99 3.51 -7.50
C ALA A 154 -21.66 2.63 -8.58
N GLY A 155 -21.47 2.97 -9.87
CA GLY A 155 -22.11 2.28 -10.98
C GLY A 155 -21.42 0.99 -11.42
N THR A 156 -20.16 0.75 -11.01
CA THR A 156 -19.37 -0.41 -11.47
C THR A 156 -18.75 -1.25 -10.36
N GLY A 157 -18.73 -0.75 -9.12
CA GLY A 157 -18.03 -1.40 -8.01
C GLY A 157 -16.50 -1.43 -8.20
N MET A 158 -15.94 -0.53 -9.02
CA MET A 158 -14.50 -0.36 -9.15
C MET A 158 -13.89 0.18 -7.85
N ARG A 159 -12.75 -0.37 -7.46
CA ARG A 159 -11.95 0.20 -6.36
C ARG A 159 -11.24 1.45 -6.84
N ILE A 160 -10.95 2.38 -5.92
CA ILE A 160 -10.25 3.62 -6.24
C ILE A 160 -8.92 3.38 -7.00
N GLY A 161 -8.14 2.36 -6.59
CA GLY A 161 -6.88 2.01 -7.24
C GLY A 161 -7.01 1.37 -8.63
N GLU A 162 -8.23 0.98 -9.01
CA GLU A 162 -8.54 0.39 -10.31
C GLU A 162 -9.02 1.46 -11.32
N LEU A 163 -9.34 2.68 -10.88
CA LEU A 163 -9.77 3.76 -11.77
C LEU A 163 -8.74 4.10 -12.86
N LYS A 164 -7.46 3.83 -12.63
CA LYS A 164 -6.40 4.02 -13.62
C LYS A 164 -6.56 3.15 -14.88
N TYR A 165 -7.32 2.04 -14.79
CA TYR A 165 -7.62 1.18 -15.94
C TYR A 165 -8.82 1.69 -16.75
N LEU A 166 -9.57 2.69 -16.24
CA LEU A 166 -10.60 3.36 -17.01
C LEU A 166 -9.94 4.42 -17.89
N THR A 167 -9.77 4.09 -19.16
CA THR A 167 -9.11 4.92 -20.16
C THR A 167 -10.05 5.28 -21.32
N ALA A 168 -9.69 6.26 -22.15
CA ALA A 168 -10.47 6.63 -23.32
C ALA A 168 -10.71 5.44 -24.28
N GLU A 169 -9.72 4.58 -24.42
CA GLU A 169 -9.77 3.36 -25.23
C GLU A 169 -10.80 2.36 -24.67
N THR A 170 -10.81 2.15 -23.35
CA THR A 170 -11.78 1.24 -22.71
C THR A 170 -13.23 1.72 -22.83
N LEU A 171 -13.46 3.02 -23.03
CA LEU A 171 -14.81 3.53 -23.31
C LEU A 171 -15.31 3.08 -24.69
N GLU A 172 -14.43 3.03 -25.69
CA GLU A 172 -14.82 2.56 -27.03
C GLU A 172 -15.06 1.06 -27.03
N GLU A 173 -14.26 0.29 -26.29
CA GLU A 173 -14.47 -1.15 -26.13
C GLU A 173 -15.67 -1.50 -25.23
N ARG A 174 -16.20 -0.54 -24.44
CA ARG A 174 -17.29 -0.70 -23.46
C ARG A 174 -17.03 -1.74 -22.37
N LYS A 175 -15.78 -2.17 -22.22
CA LYS A 175 -15.31 -3.12 -21.20
C LYS A 175 -13.96 -2.66 -20.66
N ILE A 176 -13.74 -2.90 -19.37
CA ILE A 176 -12.51 -2.57 -18.68
C ILE A 176 -11.87 -3.88 -18.23
N ARG A 177 -10.71 -4.21 -18.79
CA ARG A 177 -9.90 -5.32 -18.29
C ARG A 177 -8.99 -4.80 -17.19
N ILE A 178 -9.21 -5.27 -15.97
CA ILE A 178 -8.45 -4.89 -14.78
C ILE A 178 -7.53 -6.04 -14.44
N ASP A 179 -6.23 -5.76 -14.36
CA ASP A 179 -5.26 -6.64 -13.71
C ASP A 179 -4.75 -5.92 -12.45
N PHE A 180 -5.23 -6.34 -11.28
CA PHE A 180 -4.92 -5.69 -10.02
C PHE A 180 -4.46 -6.69 -8.97
N LYS A 181 -3.18 -6.57 -8.57
CA LYS A 181 -2.54 -7.45 -7.57
C LYS A 181 -2.67 -8.94 -7.94
N GLY A 182 -2.42 -9.29 -9.21
CA GLY A 182 -2.47 -10.67 -9.71
C GLY A 182 -3.88 -11.22 -9.88
N LYS A 183 -4.92 -10.36 -9.82
CA LYS A 183 -6.31 -10.74 -10.08
C LYS A 183 -6.80 -10.03 -11.33
N VAL A 184 -7.23 -10.83 -12.29
CA VAL A 184 -7.81 -10.34 -13.54
C VAL A 184 -9.33 -10.38 -13.45
N ARG A 185 -9.98 -9.25 -13.76
CA ARG A 185 -11.44 -9.20 -13.95
C ARG A 185 -11.80 -8.27 -15.11
N ILE A 186 -12.97 -8.52 -15.68
CA ILE A 186 -13.55 -7.65 -16.71
C ILE A 186 -14.80 -6.98 -16.11
N ILE A 187 -14.91 -5.67 -16.30
CA ILE A 187 -16.08 -4.89 -15.92
C ILE A 187 -16.72 -4.34 -17.19
N LEU A 188 -18.02 -4.55 -17.36
CA LEU A 188 -18.79 -3.93 -18.43
C LEU A 188 -19.20 -2.52 -18.02
N ILE A 189 -19.10 -1.56 -18.95
CA ILE A 189 -19.45 -0.17 -18.69
C ILE A 189 -20.94 0.03 -18.99
N PRO A 190 -21.78 0.40 -18.01
CA PRO A 190 -23.19 0.70 -18.26
C PRO A 190 -23.34 1.84 -19.27
N ARG A 191 -24.36 1.78 -20.14
CA ARG A 191 -24.58 2.78 -21.20
C ARG A 191 -24.72 4.20 -20.66
N SER A 192 -25.40 4.36 -19.53
CA SER A 192 -25.56 5.66 -18.84
C SER A 192 -24.22 6.25 -18.40
N LEU A 193 -23.36 5.43 -17.80
CA LEU A 193 -22.01 5.84 -17.39
C LEU A 193 -21.14 6.18 -18.60
N LEU A 194 -21.22 5.39 -19.67
CA LEU A 194 -20.47 5.63 -20.90
C LEU A 194 -20.75 7.03 -21.49
N ILE A 195 -22.02 7.45 -21.52
CA ILE A 195 -22.43 8.77 -22.03
C ILE A 195 -21.80 9.88 -21.17
N ILE A 196 -21.89 9.76 -19.84
CA ILE A 196 -21.32 10.73 -18.90
C ILE A 196 -19.80 10.85 -19.09
N LEU A 197 -19.10 9.72 -19.18
CA LEU A 197 -17.64 9.69 -19.31
C LEU A 197 -17.17 10.19 -20.68
N LYS A 198 -17.90 9.92 -21.76
CA LYS A 198 -17.59 10.47 -23.09
C LYS A 198 -17.75 11.98 -23.13
N ASP A 199 -18.81 12.52 -22.51
CA ASP A 199 -18.99 13.97 -22.40
C ASP A 199 -17.87 14.62 -21.58
N TYR A 200 -17.49 14.01 -20.45
CA TYR A 200 -16.33 14.43 -19.67
C TYR A 200 -15.03 14.44 -20.50
N CYS A 201 -14.74 13.36 -21.23
CA CYS A 201 -13.54 13.29 -22.07
C CYS A 201 -13.53 14.39 -23.14
N ARG A 202 -14.68 14.68 -23.77
CA ARG A 202 -14.81 15.76 -24.75
C ARG A 202 -14.52 17.13 -24.13
N LYS A 203 -15.14 17.45 -23.00
CA LYS A 203 -14.96 18.72 -22.28
C LYS A 203 -13.51 18.94 -21.84
N HIS A 204 -12.84 17.87 -21.43
CA HIS A 204 -11.45 17.91 -20.95
C HIS A 204 -10.41 17.57 -22.04
N LYS A 205 -10.82 17.43 -23.31
CA LYS A 205 -9.96 17.11 -24.46
C LYS A 205 -9.08 15.85 -24.26
N ILE A 206 -9.60 14.86 -23.55
CA ILE A 206 -8.92 13.58 -23.29
C ILE A 206 -9.15 12.67 -24.51
N LYS A 207 -8.06 12.34 -25.20
CA LYS A 207 -8.10 11.48 -26.40
C LYS A 207 -7.57 10.06 -26.16
N GLU A 208 -6.72 9.89 -25.14
CA GLU A 208 -6.02 8.64 -24.86
C GLU A 208 -5.70 8.51 -23.37
N GLY A 209 -5.44 7.28 -22.93
CA GLY A 209 -5.01 6.97 -21.57
C GLY A 209 -6.08 7.23 -20.50
N SER A 210 -5.65 7.24 -19.23
CA SER A 210 -6.54 7.37 -18.07
C SER A 210 -7.42 8.61 -18.14
N ILE A 211 -8.72 8.43 -17.89
CA ILE A 211 -9.70 9.51 -17.87
C ILE A 211 -9.48 10.45 -16.67
N PHE A 212 -9.03 9.90 -15.54
CA PHE A 212 -8.94 10.65 -14.28
C PHE A 212 -7.51 11.02 -13.91
N ARG A 213 -6.92 11.92 -14.70
CA ARG A 213 -5.55 12.42 -14.47
C ARG A 213 -5.47 13.31 -13.22
N SER A 214 -4.40 13.17 -12.46
CA SER A 214 -4.01 14.11 -11.41
C SER A 214 -3.56 15.45 -12.00
N ARG A 215 -3.39 16.47 -11.14
CA ARG A 215 -2.87 17.79 -11.55
C ARG A 215 -1.51 17.72 -12.25
N ASN A 216 -0.76 16.63 -12.03
CA ASN A 216 0.55 16.39 -12.61
C ASN A 216 0.51 15.45 -13.83
N GLY A 217 -0.67 15.18 -14.40
CA GLY A 217 -0.83 14.37 -15.62
C GLY A 217 -0.70 12.85 -15.44
N ARG A 218 -0.35 12.38 -14.24
CA ARG A 218 -0.36 10.95 -13.87
C ARG A 218 -1.75 10.47 -13.49
#